data_AF-A0A1E5JX78-F1
#
_entry.id   AF-A0A1E5JX78-F1
#
_cell.length_a   1.000
_cell.length_b   1.000
_cell.length_c   1.000
_cell.angle_alpha   90.00
_cell.angle_beta   90.00
_cell.angle_gamma   90.00
#
_symmetry.space_group_name_H-M   'P 1'
#
loop_
_entity.id
_entity.type
_entity.pdbx_description
1 polymer ?
#
loop_
_entity_poly.entity_id
_entity_poly.type
_entity_poly.pdbx_seq_one_letter_code
_entity_poly.pdbx_strand_id
1 'polypeptide(L)'
;MPKKKPYKSYICKDCEIDFIVSAEVKRCCCPNCGDSIHVEVIRNIWLERPFNYKRPWTDEEDSMILAGKQLGRTYEQIGKEINRTGKAVNRRSQQLRRMLNG
;
A
#
# COMPACT_ATOMS: atom_id res chain seq x y z
N MET A 1 15.16 -8.02 -20.85
CA MET A 1 13.81 -8.62 -20.74
C MET A 1 13.43 -8.75 -19.27
N PRO A 2 12.21 -8.37 -18.86
CA PRO A 2 11.72 -8.65 -17.51
C PRO A 2 11.78 -10.16 -17.26
N LYS A 3 12.48 -10.60 -16.22
CA LYS A 3 12.52 -12.02 -15.85
C LYS A 3 11.17 -12.37 -15.21
N LYS A 4 10.46 -13.36 -15.77
CA LYS A 4 9.27 -13.94 -15.13
C LYS A 4 9.60 -14.33 -13.69
N LYS A 5 8.77 -13.90 -12.74
CA LYS A 5 8.93 -14.25 -11.32
C LYS A 5 7.71 -15.06 -10.83
N PRO A 6 7.93 -16.05 -9.96
CA PRO A 6 6.85 -16.83 -9.37
C PRO A 6 6.17 -16.06 -8.22
N TYR A 7 4.85 -16.12 -8.19
CA TYR A 7 4.00 -15.53 -7.17
C TYR A 7 2.94 -16.54 -6.72
N LYS A 8 2.29 -16.25 -5.61
CA LYS A 8 1.14 -16.99 -5.07
C LYS A 8 -0.02 -16.02 -4.86
N SER A 9 -1.21 -16.42 -5.31
CA SER A 9 -2.46 -15.75 -5.05
C SER A 9 -3.07 -16.32 -3.78
N TYR A 10 -3.47 -15.45 -2.87
CA TYR A 10 -4.09 -15.80 -1.60
C TYR A 10 -5.50 -15.20 -1.53
N ILE A 11 -6.34 -15.81 -0.70
CA ILE A 11 -7.59 -15.23 -0.23
C ILE A 11 -7.60 -15.20 1.29
N CYS A 12 -8.04 -14.10 1.88
CA CYS A 12 -8.43 -14.07 3.28
C CYS A 12 -9.93 -14.28 3.36
N LYS A 13 -10.38 -15.39 3.94
CA LYS A 13 -11.82 -15.70 4.06
C LYS A 13 -12.57 -14.75 5.00
N ASP A 14 -11.91 -14.18 6.00
CA ASP A 14 -12.55 -13.23 6.92
C ASP A 14 -12.76 -11.86 6.28
N CYS A 15 -11.79 -11.39 5.52
CA CYS A 15 -11.84 -10.08 4.87
C CYS A 15 -12.44 -10.14 3.46
N GLU A 16 -12.67 -11.35 2.92
CA GLU A 16 -13.11 -11.61 1.56
C GLU A 16 -12.27 -10.90 0.48
N ILE A 17 -10.96 -10.78 0.70
CA ILE A 17 -10.04 -10.16 -0.25
C ILE A 17 -9.08 -11.17 -0.85
N ASP A 18 -8.78 -11.00 -2.13
CA ASP A 18 -7.67 -11.65 -2.80
C ASP A 18 -6.44 -10.74 -2.86
N PHE A 19 -5.26 -11.35 -2.76
CA PHE A 19 -4.00 -10.62 -2.84
C PHE A 19 -2.87 -11.53 -3.30
N ILE A 20 -1.79 -10.93 -3.81
CA ILE A 20 -0.67 -11.65 -4.42
C ILE A 20 0.61 -11.31 -3.68
N VAL A 21 1.42 -12.32 -3.41
CA VAL A 21 2.75 -12.19 -2.79
C VAL A 21 3.77 -13.03 -3.54
N SER A 22 5.04 -12.61 -3.48
CA SER A 22 6.16 -13.36 -4.07
C SER A 22 6.15 -14.79 -3.54
N ALA A 23 6.44 -15.78 -4.39
CA ALA A 23 6.49 -17.18 -3.96
C ALA A 23 7.56 -17.46 -2.90
N GLU A 24 8.53 -16.55 -2.74
CA GLU A 24 9.58 -16.58 -1.72
C GLU A 24 9.08 -16.27 -0.29
N VAL A 25 7.89 -15.67 -0.16
CA VAL A 25 7.30 -15.33 1.14
C VAL A 25 6.87 -16.61 1.85
N LYS A 26 7.51 -16.90 3.00
CA LYS A 26 7.22 -18.09 3.82
C LYS A 26 5.95 -17.97 4.65
N ARG A 27 5.68 -16.78 5.19
CA ARG A 27 4.51 -16.48 6.02
C ARG A 27 3.77 -15.28 5.43
N CYS A 28 2.50 -15.51 5.14
CA CYS A 28 1.64 -14.53 4.49
C CYS A 28 0.56 -14.06 5.47
N CYS A 29 0.41 -12.75 5.63
CA CYS A 29 -0.65 -12.13 6.40
C CYS A 29 -1.58 -11.40 5.45
N CYS A 30 -2.88 -11.40 5.76
CA CYS A 30 -3.87 -10.60 5.06
C CYS A 30 -3.46 -9.12 5.15
N PRO A 31 -3.42 -8.38 4.01
CA PRO A 31 -3.03 -6.97 4.01
C PRO A 31 -4.07 -6.06 4.68
N ASN A 32 -5.28 -6.55 4.92
CA ASN A 32 -6.36 -5.79 5.57
C ASN A 32 -6.40 -6.02 7.10
N CYS A 33 -6.51 -7.27 7.57
CA CYS A 33 -6.59 -7.56 9.01
C CYS A 33 -5.24 -7.86 9.68
N GLY A 34 -4.19 -8.18 8.92
CA GLY A 34 -2.87 -8.53 9.48
C GLY A 34 -2.72 -9.98 9.96
N ASP A 35 -3.81 -10.75 10.00
CA ASP A 35 -3.79 -12.16 10.42
C ASP A 35 -3.47 -13.15 9.30
N SER A 36 -3.10 -14.36 9.71
CA SER A 36 -2.80 -15.49 8.81
C SER A 36 -3.70 -16.70 9.01
N ILE A 37 -4.67 -16.61 9.93
CA ILE A 37 -5.51 -17.73 10.38
C ILE A 37 -6.38 -18.26 9.23
N HIS A 38 -7.05 -17.35 8.52
CA HIS A 38 -8.00 -17.67 7.45
C HIS A 38 -7.46 -17.31 6.06
N VAL A 39 -6.13 -17.33 5.91
CA VAL A 39 -5.43 -17.02 4.66
C VAL A 39 -5.10 -18.32 3.92
N GLU A 40 -5.67 -18.50 2.73
CA GLU A 40 -5.51 -19.71 1.92
C GLU A 40 -4.87 -19.40 0.57
N VAL A 41 -4.03 -20.31 0.07
CA VAL A 41 -3.46 -20.21 -1.28
C VAL A 41 -4.51 -20.66 -2.28
N ILE A 42 -4.85 -19.80 -3.24
CA ILE A 42 -5.73 -20.15 -4.36
C ILE A 42 -4.91 -20.82 -5.47
N ARG A 43 -3.81 -20.19 -5.89
CA ARG A 43 -3.02 -20.65 -7.05
C ARG A 43 -1.61 -20.06 -7.08
N ASN A 44 -0.71 -20.79 -7.73
CA ASN A 44 0.59 -20.28 -8.15
C ASN A 44 0.43 -19.53 -9.48
N ILE A 45 1.07 -18.37 -9.62
CA ILE A 45 1.03 -17.56 -10.83
C ILE A 45 2.44 -17.11 -11.24
N TRP A 46 2.64 -16.86 -12.53
CA TRP A 46 3.89 -16.35 -13.08
C TRP A 46 3.64 -14.97 -13.66
N LEU A 47 4.38 -13.97 -13.20
CA LEU A 47 4.23 -12.59 -13.65
C LEU A 47 5.52 -12.11 -14.32
N GLU A 48 5.39 -11.55 -15.53
CA GLU A 48 6.52 -10.97 -16.27
C GLU A 48 6.96 -9.63 -15.67
N ARG A 49 6.01 -8.84 -15.17
CA ARG A 49 6.28 -7.60 -14.44
C ARG A 49 5.87 -7.78 -12.99
N PRO A 50 6.78 -7.54 -12.01
CA PRO A 50 6.39 -7.45 -10.62
C PRO A 50 5.30 -6.40 -10.46
N PHE A 51 4.19 -6.71 -9.79
CA PHE A 51 3.26 -5.67 -9.36
C PHE A 51 4.03 -4.69 -8.46
N ASN A 52 4.26 -3.49 -8.97
CA ASN A 52 4.74 -2.40 -8.14
C ASN A 52 3.52 -1.85 -7.41
N TYR A 53 3.19 -2.45 -6.26
CA TYR A 53 2.11 -2.03 -5.35
C TYR A 53 2.32 -0.62 -4.75
N LYS A 54 3.12 0.24 -5.37
CA LYS A 54 3.17 1.66 -5.02
C LYS A 54 1.84 2.28 -5.41
N ARG A 55 0.89 2.27 -4.46
CA ARG A 55 -0.38 3.00 -4.55
C ARG A 55 -0.05 4.45 -4.95
N PRO A 56 -0.44 4.90 -6.16
CA PRO A 56 -0.18 6.26 -6.61
C PRO A 56 -0.87 7.24 -5.66
N TRP A 57 -0.30 8.43 -5.49
CA TRP A 57 -0.96 9.51 -4.74
C TRP A 57 -2.03 10.12 -5.62
N THR A 58 -3.23 10.28 -5.09
CA THR A 58 -4.31 11.00 -5.79
C THR A 58 -4.31 12.48 -5.40
N ASP A 59 -4.95 13.30 -6.23
CA ASP A 59 -5.04 14.74 -5.98
C ASP A 59 -5.87 15.04 -4.71
N GLU A 60 -6.85 14.19 -4.39
CA GLU A 60 -7.62 14.27 -3.14
C GLU A 60 -6.74 13.98 -1.92
N GLU A 61 -5.89 12.95 -2.00
CA GLU A 61 -4.92 12.66 -0.93
C GLU A 61 -3.96 13.82 -0.74
N ASP A 62 -3.41 14.39 -1.82
CA ASP A 62 -2.51 15.54 -1.72
C ASP A 62 -3.22 16.77 -1.11
N SER A 63 -4.48 17.01 -1.49
CA SER A 63 -5.32 18.07 -0.92
C SER A 63 -5.55 17.86 0.58
N MET A 64 -5.87 16.63 0.99
CA MET A 64 -6.05 16.28 2.41
C MET A 64 -4.76 16.46 3.22
N ILE A 65 -3.59 16.16 2.64
CA ILE A 65 -2.29 16.38 3.29
C ILE A 65 -2.04 17.88 3.49
N LEU A 66 -2.26 18.69 2.46
CA LEU A 66 -2.03 20.14 2.54
C LEU A 66 -2.99 20.80 3.54
N ALA A 67 -4.28 20.46 3.51
CA ALA A 67 -5.28 20.97 4.45
C ALA A 67 -4.98 20.52 5.89
N GLY A 68 -4.66 19.23 6.10
CA GLY A 68 -4.30 18.71 7.41
C GLY A 68 -3.09 19.41 8.01
N LYS A 69 -2.10 19.79 7.17
CA LYS A 69 -0.94 20.56 7.60
C LYS A 69 -1.27 21.99 8.01
N GLN A 70 -2.17 22.67 7.30
CA GLN A 70 -2.64 24.00 7.67
C GLN A 70 -3.40 23.98 9.01
N LEU A 71 -4.15 22.90 9.26
CA LEU A 71 -4.88 22.68 10.51
C LEU A 71 -4.00 22.16 11.67
N GLY A 72 -2.68 22.02 11.48
CA GLY A 72 -1.76 21.55 12.52
C GLY A 72 -1.88 20.07 12.89
N ARG A 73 -2.57 19.25 12.08
CA ARG A 73 -2.70 17.81 12.33
C ARG A 73 -1.35 17.09 12.19
N THR A 74 -1.17 16.01 12.94
CA THR A 74 0.02 15.15 12.81
C THR A 74 -0.07 14.29 11.55
N TYR A 75 1.07 13.84 11.03
CA TYR A 75 1.09 12.99 9.82
C TYR A 75 0.37 11.66 10.03
N GLU A 76 0.36 11.17 11.27
CA GLU A 76 -0.28 9.94 11.70
C GLU A 76 -1.81 10.08 11.68
N GLN A 77 -2.34 11.23 12.07
CA GLN A 77 -3.77 11.54 11.95
C GLN A 77 -4.20 11.62 10.48
N ILE A 78 -3.45 12.38 9.67
CA ILE A 78 -3.71 12.51 8.23
C ILE A 78 -3.61 11.13 7.54
N GLY A 79 -2.59 10.34 7.88
CA GLY A 79 -2.39 9.00 7.35
C GLY A 79 -3.56 8.07 7.65
N LYS A 80 -4.07 8.08 8.89
CA LYS A 80 -5.27 7.29 9.24
C LYS A 80 -6.48 7.64 8.38
N GLU A 81 -6.69 8.92 8.10
CA GLU A 81 -7.82 9.42 7.31
C GLU A 81 -7.74 8.97 5.83
N ILE A 82 -6.55 8.94 5.24
CA ILE A 82 -6.34 8.56 3.82
C ILE A 82 -5.87 7.11 3.62
N ASN A 83 -5.91 6.31 4.68
CA ASN A 83 -5.43 4.93 4.74
C ASN A 83 -3.97 4.78 4.26
N ARG A 84 -3.07 5.56 4.83
CA ARG A 84 -1.60 5.50 4.63
C ARG A 84 -0.86 5.65 5.96
N THR A 85 0.41 5.25 5.98
CA THR A 85 1.26 5.46 7.17
C THR A 85 1.67 6.93 7.29
N GLY A 86 1.82 7.43 8.53
CA GLY A 86 2.29 8.80 8.76
C GLY A 86 3.66 9.09 8.13
N LYS A 87 4.55 8.10 8.08
CA LYS A 87 5.83 8.18 7.36
C LYS A 87 5.65 8.40 5.85
N ALA A 88 4.68 7.73 5.22
CA ALA A 88 4.39 7.94 3.80
C ALA A 88 3.86 9.36 3.55
N VAL A 89 2.96 9.83 4.41
CA VAL A 89 2.41 11.20 4.38
C VAL A 89 3.49 12.25 4.54
N ASN A 90 4.38 12.10 5.52
CA ASN A 90 5.51 13.03 5.73
C ASN A 90 6.37 13.16 4.46
N ARG A 91 6.75 12.01 3.87
CA ARG A 91 7.54 11.99 2.64
C ARG A 91 6.82 12.68 1.47
N ARG A 92 5.51 12.47 1.32
CA ARG A 92 4.72 13.12 0.27
C ARG A 92 4.58 14.62 0.49
N SER A 93 4.32 15.04 1.73
CA SER A 93 4.25 16.46 2.11
C SER A 93 5.54 17.22 1.75
N GLN A 94 6.72 16.61 1.97
CA GLN A 94 7.98 17.20 1.55
C GLN A 94 8.13 17.33 0.03
N GLN A 95 7.60 16.36 -0.74
CA GLN A 95 7.60 16.41 -2.21
C GLN A 95 6.69 17.53 -2.71
N LEU A 96 5.47 17.62 -2.19
CA LEU A 96 4.52 18.69 -2.53
C LEU A 96 5.10 20.07 -2.24
N ARG A 97 5.76 20.25 -1.09
CA ARG A 97 6.44 21.50 -0.75
C ARG A 97 7.52 21.89 -1.77
N ARG A 98 8.29 20.92 -2.27
CA ARG A 98 9.32 21.18 -3.30
C ARG A 98 8.70 21.56 -4.64
N MET A 99 7.58 20.96 -5.00
CA MET A 99 6.85 21.26 -6.24
C MET A 99 6.18 22.64 -6.21
N LEU A 100 5.71 23.09 -5.04
CA LEU A 100 5.07 24.40 -4.89
C LEU A 100 6.06 25.56 -4.78
N ASN A 101 7.31 25.29 -4.36
CA ASN A 101 8.34 26.30 -4.12
C ASN A 101 9.37 26.41 -5.26
N GLY A 102 9.22 25.64 -6.34
CA GLY A 102 10.13 25.65 -7.49
C GLY A 102 9.39 26.03 -8.74
#